data_AF-A0A940WD45-F1
#
_entry.id   AF-A0A940WD45-F1
#
_cell.length_a   1.000
_cell.length_b   1.000
_cell.length_c   1.000
_cell.angle_alpha   90.00
_cell.angle_beta   90.00
_cell.angle_gamma   90.00
#
_symmetry.space_group_name_H-M   'P 1'
#
loop_
_entity.id
_entity.type
_entity.pdbx_description
1 polymer ?
#
loop_
_entity_poly.entity_id
_entity_poly.type
_entity_poly.pdbx_seq_one_letter_code
_entity_poly.pdbx_strand_id
1 'polypeptide(L)'
;IGDILDSVSEERTRELDLILTDREKRKLAQIDDALDRIEENTYGLCEECGIKIPKARLKVLPFAIFCVECQEKNEREEKYTREESEDGIRKVPVADVEE
;
A
#
# COMPACT_ATOMS: atom_id res chain seq x y z
N ILE A 1 -12.22 -23.38 33.60
CA ILE A 1 -12.59 -21.95 33.78
C ILE A 1 -11.40 -21.19 33.24
N GLY A 2 -11.58 -20.50 32.11
CA GLY A 2 -10.54 -19.61 31.59
C GLY A 2 -10.60 -18.31 32.39
N ASP A 3 -9.46 -17.84 32.85
CA ASP A 3 -9.38 -16.63 33.66
C ASP A 3 -9.41 -15.39 32.76
N ILE A 4 -9.57 -14.21 33.35
CA ILE A 4 -9.64 -12.92 32.62
C ILE A 4 -8.45 -12.73 31.66
N LEU A 5 -7.30 -13.32 31.99
CA LEU A 5 -6.10 -13.29 31.13
C LEU A 5 -6.29 -14.07 29.83
N ASP A 6 -7.02 -15.19 29.84
CA ASP A 6 -7.30 -15.99 28.66
C ASP A 6 -8.22 -15.22 27.69
N SER A 7 -9.26 -14.56 28.21
CA SER A 7 -10.16 -13.75 27.38
C SER A 7 -9.46 -12.55 26.72
N VAL A 8 -8.57 -11.87 27.45
CA VAL A 8 -7.80 -10.74 26.89
C VAL A 8 -6.84 -11.20 25.78
N SER A 9 -6.25 -12.39 25.96
CA SER A 9 -5.39 -13.00 24.93
C SER A 9 -6.19 -13.36 23.68
N GLU A 10 -7.34 -14.00 23.84
CA GLU A 10 -8.24 -14.35 22.73
C GLU A 10 -8.74 -13.13 21.96
N GLU A 11 -9.11 -12.05 22.64
CA GLU A 11 -9.54 -10.80 22.01
C GLU A 11 -8.43 -10.20 21.14
N ARG A 12 -7.19 -10.15 21.66
CA ARG A 12 -6.04 -9.68 20.87
C ARG A 12 -5.79 -10.56 19.65
N THR A 13 -5.88 -11.87 19.78
CA THR A 13 -5.72 -12.78 18.63
C THR A 13 -6.80 -12.50 17.58
N ARG A 14 -8.06 -12.33 17.98
CA ARG A 14 -9.14 -11.97 17.05
C ARG A 14 -8.90 -10.64 16.35
N GLU A 15 -8.42 -9.62 17.06
CA GLU A 15 -8.07 -8.33 16.46
C GLU A 15 -6.97 -8.47 15.40
N LEU A 16 -5.93 -9.24 15.70
CA LEU A 16 -4.85 -9.52 14.74
C LEU A 16 -5.37 -10.25 13.51
N ASP A 17 -6.22 -11.26 13.69
CA ASP A 17 -6.82 -12.03 12.60
C ASP A 17 -7.64 -11.14 11.67
N LEU A 18 -8.41 -10.19 12.22
CA LEU A 18 -9.17 -9.21 11.43
C LEU A 18 -8.24 -8.32 10.59
N ILE A 19 -7.14 -7.82 11.16
CA ILE A 19 -6.17 -6.98 10.43
C ILE A 19 -5.49 -7.78 9.31
N LEU A 20 -5.09 -9.03 9.57
CA LEU A 20 -4.46 -9.89 8.58
C LEU A 20 -5.43 -10.20 7.44
N THR A 21 -6.67 -10.55 7.77
CA THR A 21 -7.73 -10.82 6.79
C THR A 21 -8.00 -9.60 5.90
N ASP A 22 -8.03 -8.40 6.46
CA ASP A 22 -8.21 -7.16 5.69
C ASP A 22 -7.05 -6.93 4.70
N ARG A 23 -5.81 -7.15 5.14
CA ARG A 23 -4.62 -7.06 4.27
C ARG A 23 -4.66 -8.07 3.13
N GLU A 24 -5.10 -9.29 3.41
CA GLU A 24 -5.25 -10.34 2.39
C GLU A 24 -6.32 -9.97 1.36
N LYS A 25 -7.46 -9.45 1.80
CA LYS A 25 -8.52 -8.97 0.90
C LYS A 25 -8.04 -7.85 -0.02
N ARG A 26 -7.28 -6.88 0.51
CA ARG A 26 -6.70 -5.81 -0.32
C ARG A 26 -5.73 -6.36 -1.36
N LYS A 27 -4.90 -7.34 -0.98
CA LYS A 27 -3.99 -8.01 -1.92
C LYS A 27 -4.77 -8.75 -3.02
N LEU A 28 -5.86 -9.44 -2.68
CA LEU A 28 -6.71 -10.09 -3.67
C LEU A 28 -7.28 -9.07 -4.67
N ALA A 29 -7.81 -7.94 -4.18
CA ALA A 29 -8.32 -6.89 -5.06
C ALA A 29 -7.23 -6.33 -6.01
N GLN A 30 -5.99 -6.20 -5.54
CA GLN A 30 -4.86 -5.79 -6.39
C GLN A 30 -4.51 -6.83 -7.46
N ILE A 31 -4.70 -8.12 -7.16
CA ILE A 31 -4.49 -9.20 -8.13
C ILE A 31 -5.60 -9.18 -9.18
N ASP A 32 -6.85 -9.02 -8.77
CA ASP A 32 -8.00 -8.92 -9.68
C ASP A 32 -7.83 -7.74 -10.64
N ASP A 33 -7.47 -6.56 -10.12
CA ASP A 33 -7.16 -5.38 -10.92
C ASP A 33 -5.98 -5.60 -11.89
N ALA A 34 -4.95 -6.33 -11.47
CA ALA A 34 -3.84 -6.67 -12.35
C ALA A 34 -4.27 -7.62 -13.49
N LEU A 35 -5.25 -8.50 -13.26
CA LEU A 35 -5.84 -9.34 -14.30
C LEU A 35 -6.66 -8.50 -15.28
N ASP A 36 -7.48 -7.57 -14.79
CA ASP A 36 -8.25 -6.66 -15.65
C ASP A 36 -7.33 -5.85 -16.57
N ARG A 37 -6.21 -5.33 -16.05
CA ARG A 37 -5.19 -4.64 -16.85
C ARG A 37 -4.50 -5.51 -17.90
N ILE A 38 -4.46 -6.83 -17.69
CA ILE A 38 -3.98 -7.76 -18.73
C ILE A 38 -5.01 -7.83 -19.86
N GLU A 39 -6.29 -7.91 -19.55
CA GLU A 39 -7.37 -7.92 -20.55
C GLU A 39 -7.40 -6.61 -21.36
N GLU A 40 -7.16 -5.48 -20.70
CA GLU A 40 -7.07 -4.15 -21.32
C GLU A 40 -5.74 -3.88 -22.04
N ASN A 41 -4.77 -4.81 -22.00
CA ASN A 41 -3.41 -4.65 -22.53
C ASN A 41 -2.61 -3.48 -21.93
N THR A 42 -2.97 -3.02 -20.73
CA THR A 42 -2.28 -1.96 -19.98
C THR A 42 -1.34 -2.53 -18.91
N TYR A 43 -1.32 -3.85 -18.73
CA TYR A 43 -0.47 -4.52 -17.75
C TYR A 43 1.02 -4.17 -17.89
N GLY A 44 1.63 -3.82 -16.75
CA GLY A 44 3.03 -3.45 -16.67
C GLY A 44 3.32 -2.01 -17.07
N LEU A 45 2.30 -1.14 -17.16
CA LEU A 45 2.44 0.31 -17.19
C LEU A 45 2.15 0.89 -15.80
N CYS A 46 2.93 1.88 -15.41
CA CYS A 46 2.70 2.64 -14.18
C CYS A 46 1.47 3.53 -14.35
N GLU A 47 0.54 3.51 -13.39
CA GLU A 47 -0.67 4.33 -13.48
C GLU A 47 -0.43 5.83 -13.28
N GLU A 48 0.63 6.22 -12.56
CA GLU A 48 0.92 7.64 -12.32
C GLU A 48 1.67 8.28 -13.49
N CYS A 49 2.72 7.63 -14.00
CA CYS A 49 3.59 8.21 -15.04
C CYS A 49 3.46 7.56 -16.42
N GLY A 50 2.72 6.46 -16.56
CA GLY A 50 2.55 5.73 -17.82
C GLY A 50 3.77 4.93 -18.29
N ILE A 51 4.88 4.97 -17.55
CA ILE A 51 6.13 4.29 -17.91
C ILE A 51 6.05 2.78 -17.63
N LYS A 52 6.74 1.97 -18.43
CA LYS A 52 6.83 0.52 -18.23
C LYS A 52 7.47 0.16 -16.89
N ILE A 53 6.77 -0.67 -16.12
CA ILE A 53 7.27 -1.27 -14.89
C ILE A 53 8.32 -2.33 -15.23
N PRO A 54 9.49 -2.34 -14.57
CA PRO A 54 10.53 -3.32 -14.83
C PRO A 54 10.02 -4.77 -14.68
N LYS A 55 10.33 -5.64 -15.66
CA LYS A 55 9.94 -7.06 -15.61
C LYS A 55 10.43 -7.77 -14.34
N ALA A 56 11.60 -7.40 -13.83
CA ALA A 56 12.12 -7.95 -12.58
C ALA A 56 11.19 -7.67 -11.39
N ARG A 57 10.58 -6.48 -11.34
CA ARG A 57 9.59 -6.10 -10.31
C ARG A 57 8.31 -6.90 -10.47
N LEU A 58 7.76 -7.00 -11.69
CA LEU A 58 6.54 -7.78 -11.96
C LEU A 58 6.71 -9.29 -11.71
N LYS A 59 7.92 -9.83 -11.86
CA LYS A 59 8.21 -11.23 -11.49
C LYS A 59 8.11 -11.50 -9.98
N VAL A 60 8.40 -10.50 -9.16
CA VAL A 60 8.36 -10.62 -7.69
C VAL A 60 7.00 -10.18 -7.15
N LEU A 61 6.46 -9.08 -7.69
CA LEU A 61 5.19 -8.45 -7.33
C LEU A 61 4.36 -8.26 -8.62
N PRO A 62 3.61 -9.28 -9.05
CA PRO A 62 2.87 -9.23 -10.31
C PRO A 62 1.70 -8.25 -10.29
N PHE A 63 1.23 -7.85 -9.11
CA PHE A 63 0.17 -6.87 -8.90
C PHE A 63 0.69 -5.44 -8.68
N ALA A 64 1.96 -5.17 -9.00
CA ALA A 64 2.53 -3.83 -8.82
C ALA A 64 1.83 -2.81 -9.75
N ILE A 65 1.28 -1.75 -9.14
CA ILE A 65 0.56 -0.67 -9.84
C ILE A 65 1.51 0.44 -10.31
N PHE A 66 2.52 0.75 -9.51
CA PHE A 66 3.45 1.85 -9.75
C PHE A 66 4.88 1.37 -10.07
N CYS A 67 5.61 2.19 -10.82
CA CYS A 67 7.06 2.05 -10.97
C CYS A 67 7.77 2.38 -9.64
N VAL A 68 9.08 2.14 -9.58
CA VAL A 68 9.86 2.34 -8.34
C VAL A 68 9.83 3.80 -7.91
N GLU A 69 10.05 4.73 -8.84
CA GLU A 69 10.11 6.17 -8.55
C GLU A 69 8.77 6.72 -8.02
N CYS A 70 7.66 6.38 -8.70
CA CYS A 70 6.31 6.73 -8.26
C CYS A 70 5.97 6.10 -6.90
N GLN A 71 6.34 4.84 -6.69
CA GLN A 71 6.15 4.17 -5.40
C GLN A 71 6.93 4.87 -4.28
N GLU A 72 8.19 5.24 -4.51
CA GLU A 72 9.03 5.94 -3.53
C GLU A 72 8.48 7.33 -3.19
N LYS A 73 7.94 8.04 -4.19
CA LYS A 73 7.27 9.33 -4.00
C LYS A 73 6.02 9.17 -3.13
N ASN A 74 5.14 8.21 -3.45
CA ASN A 74 3.93 7.98 -2.68
C ASN A 74 4.23 7.57 -1.24
N GLU A 75 5.23 6.70 -1.02
CA GLU A 75 5.66 6.31 0.33
C GLU A 75 6.26 7.48 1.12
N ARG A 76 6.94 8.41 0.45
CA ARG A 76 7.45 9.64 1.07
C ARG A 76 6.29 10.54 1.48
N GLU A 77 5.30 10.74 0.62
CA GLU A 77 4.11 11.55 0.91
C GLU A 77 3.27 10.93 2.04
N GLU A 78 3.04 9.61 2.02
CA GLU A 78 2.32 8.89 3.09
C GLU A 78 3.00 9.03 4.46
N LYS A 79 4.33 9.03 4.52
CA LYS A 79 5.08 9.25 5.77
C LYS A 79 4.78 10.61 6.37
N TYR A 80 4.75 11.66 5.55
CA TYR A 80 4.42 13.01 6.01
C TYR A 80 2.98 13.12 6.52
N THR A 81 2.01 12.48 5.84
CA THR A 81 0.59 12.51 6.26
C THR A 81 0.35 11.74 7.56
N ARG A 82 1.09 10.66 7.84
CA ARG A 82 0.90 9.84 9.03
C ARG A 82 1.40 10.52 10.31
N GLU A 83 2.41 11.37 10.19
CA GLU A 83 2.97 12.19 11.27
C GLU A 83 2.10 13.42 11.62
N GLU A 84 1.11 13.80 10.80
CA GLU A 84 0.20 14.94 11.07
C GLU A 84 -0.84 14.70 12.18
N SER A 85 -0.98 13.47 12.67
CA SER A 85 -1.95 13.18 13.73
C SER A 85 -1.47 13.51 15.16
N GLU A 86 -0.21 13.95 15.32
CA GLU A 86 0.37 14.20 16.66
C GLU A 86 0.78 15.66 16.94
N ASP A 87 1.09 16.50 15.93
CA ASP A 87 1.57 17.88 16.18
C ASP A 87 0.99 18.91 15.19
N GLY A 88 0.05 19.74 15.65
CA GLY A 88 -0.66 20.76 14.86
C GLY A 88 0.18 21.95 14.36
N ILE A 89 1.18 21.70 13.51
CA ILE A 89 2.01 22.72 12.85
C ILE A 89 1.79 22.65 11.34
N ARG A 90 1.30 23.74 10.74
CA ARG A 90 1.18 23.87 9.28
C ARG A 90 2.57 23.79 8.63
N LYS A 91 2.82 22.78 7.80
CA LYS A 91 4.00 22.73 6.95
C LYS A 91 3.61 22.89 5.49
N VAL A 92 4.39 23.73 4.80
CA VAL A 92 4.20 24.11 3.39
C VAL A 92 4.70 22.96 2.51
N PRO A 93 4.02 22.63 1.39
CA PRO A 93 4.47 21.62 0.46
C PRO A 93 5.86 21.98 -0.07
N VAL A 94 6.79 21.03 0.00
CA VAL A 94 8.03 21.11 -0.77
C VAL A 94 7.67 20.69 -2.18
N ALA A 95 7.08 21.61 -2.95
CA ALA A 95 7.07 21.48 -4.39
C ALA A 95 8.53 21.42 -4.83
N ASP A 96 8.87 20.47 -5.68
CA ASP A 96 10.16 20.44 -6.36
C ASP A 96 10.37 21.82 -6.99
N VAL A 97 11.29 22.61 -6.41
CA VAL A 97 11.85 23.76 -7.10
C VAL A 97 12.74 23.14 -8.16
N GLU A 98 12.16 22.85 -9.31
CA GLU A 98 12.93 22.70 -10.54
C GLU A 98 13.70 24.01 -10.75
N GLU A 99 15.02 23.90 -10.89
CA GLU A 99 15.90 25.03 -11.24
C GLU A 99 15.75 25.41 -12.72
#